data_AF-A0A9D8NNP6-F1
#
_entry.id   AF-A0A9D8NNP6-F1
#
_cell.length_a   1.000
_cell.length_b   1.000
_cell.length_c   1.000
_cell.angle_alpha   90.00
_cell.angle_beta   90.00
_cell.angle_gamma   90.00
#
_symmetry.space_group_name_H-M   'P 1'
#
loop_
_entity.id
_entity.type
_entity.pdbx_description
1 polymer ?
#
loop_
_entity_poly.entity_id
_entity_poly.type
_entity_poly.pdbx_seq_one_letter_code
_entity_poly.pdbx_strand_id
1 'polypeptide(L)'
;MSKNPKDLFLKRMEGRHFVKRVYSKSFYELNSTAILYFRFSKAHKNQFFFGVESDDLLIHKDKNLFILFICETEDKIAVIPIEDF
;
A
#
# COMPACT_ATOMS: atom_id res chain seq x y z
N MET A 1 -11.99 -14.37 -13.57
CA MET A 1 -12.02 -13.12 -12.80
C MET A 1 -10.62 -12.85 -12.30
N SER A 2 -9.94 -11.81 -12.83
CA SER A 2 -8.67 -11.36 -12.24
C SER A 2 -8.96 -10.94 -10.79
N LYS A 3 -8.30 -11.58 -9.83
CA LYS A 3 -8.46 -11.26 -8.41
C LYS A 3 -7.63 -10.01 -8.14
N ASN A 4 -8.25 -8.97 -7.59
CA ASN A 4 -7.58 -7.71 -7.25
C ASN A 4 -6.25 -7.99 -6.49
N PRO A 5 -5.08 -7.55 -7.01
CA PRO A 5 -3.79 -7.81 -6.38
C PRO A 5 -3.72 -7.37 -4.92
N LYS A 6 -4.41 -6.27 -4.56
CA LYS A 6 -4.51 -5.79 -3.17
C LYS A 6 -5.14 -6.83 -2.26
N ASP A 7 -6.28 -7.37 -2.68
CA ASP A 7 -7.06 -8.30 -1.86
C ASP A 7 -6.32 -9.64 -1.70
N LEU A 8 -5.60 -10.06 -2.74
CA LEU A 8 -4.71 -11.22 -2.68
C LEU A 8 -3.55 -11.00 -1.69
N PHE A 9 -2.93 -9.83 -1.71
CA PHE A 9 -1.84 -9.49 -0.80
C PHE A 9 -2.34 -9.42 0.65
N LEU A 10 -3.44 -8.71 0.91
CA LEU A 10 -4.03 -8.61 2.24
C LEU A 10 -4.37 -9.99 2.79
N LYS A 11 -5.02 -10.85 2.01
CA LYS A 11 -5.35 -12.22 2.43
C LYS A 11 -4.11 -13.05 2.79
N ARG A 12 -2.99 -12.86 2.07
CA ARG A 12 -1.72 -13.52 2.39
C ARG A 12 -1.13 -13.00 3.71
N MET A 13 -1.22 -11.70 3.95
CA MET A 13 -0.71 -11.08 5.19
C MET A 13 -1.57 -11.46 6.40
N GLU A 14 -2.90 -11.44 6.27
CA GLU A 14 -3.86 -11.85 7.31
C GLU A 14 -3.65 -13.29 7.77
N GLY A 15 -3.14 -14.18 6.89
CA GLY A 15 -2.79 -15.55 7.26
C GLY A 15 -1.58 -15.68 8.19
N ARG A 16 -0.81 -14.62 8.40
CA ARG A 16 0.45 -14.62 9.18
C ARG A 16 0.55 -13.49 10.21
N HIS A 17 -0.26 -12.44 10.04
CA HIS A 17 -0.17 -11.20 10.78
C HIS A 17 -1.58 -10.67 11.09
N PHE A 18 -1.70 -9.91 12.17
CA PHE A 18 -2.89 -9.11 12.41
C PHE A 18 -2.87 -7.90 11.47
N VAL A 19 -3.88 -7.80 10.60
CA VAL A 19 -4.05 -6.69 9.67
C VAL A 19 -5.32 -5.93 10.04
N LYS A 20 -5.20 -4.64 10.29
CA LYS A 20 -6.33 -3.75 10.62
C LYS A 20 -6.37 -2.59 9.65
N ARG A 21 -7.54 -2.26 9.12
CA ARG A 21 -7.70 -1.07 8.30
C ARG A 21 -7.71 0.20 9.15
N VAL A 22 -6.95 1.24 8.78
CA VAL A 22 -6.64 2.38 9.69
C VAL A 22 -7.40 3.65 9.34
N TYR A 23 -7.46 4.04 8.07
CA TYR A 23 -8.28 5.15 7.56
C TYR A 23 -8.48 4.93 6.05
N SER A 24 -9.54 5.50 5.46
CA SER A 24 -9.86 5.39 4.02
C SER A 24 -9.78 3.94 3.48
N LYS A 25 -9.75 3.70 2.16
CA LYS A 25 -9.61 2.34 1.55
C LYS A 25 -8.15 1.93 1.32
N SER A 26 -7.20 2.74 1.78
CA SER A 26 -5.80 2.66 1.35
C SER A 26 -4.80 2.38 2.46
N PHE A 27 -5.12 2.61 3.74
CA PHE A 27 -4.21 2.39 4.86
C PHE A 27 -4.57 1.16 5.70
N TYR A 28 -3.56 0.35 6.00
CA TYR A 28 -3.67 -0.85 6.81
C TYR A 28 -2.52 -0.92 7.81
N GLU A 29 -2.80 -1.21 9.05
CA GLU A 29 -1.84 -1.44 10.12
C GLU A 29 -1.55 -2.95 10.20
N LEU A 30 -0.27 -3.28 10.28
CA LEU A 30 0.24 -4.63 10.41
C LEU A 30 0.85 -4.79 11.79
N ASN A 31 0.31 -5.71 12.61
CA ASN A 31 0.78 -6.03 13.95
C ASN A 31 0.98 -4.82 14.89
N SER A 32 0.32 -3.69 14.62
CA SER A 32 0.55 -2.40 15.30
C SER A 32 1.99 -1.87 15.23
N THR A 33 2.83 -2.41 14.35
CA THR A 33 4.24 -2.03 14.19
C THR A 33 4.54 -1.35 12.86
N ALA A 34 3.70 -1.57 11.85
CA ALA A 34 3.88 -1.01 10.53
C ALA A 34 2.56 -0.55 9.90
N ILE A 35 2.66 0.43 9.00
CA ILE A 35 1.57 0.91 8.16
C ILE A 35 1.87 0.52 6.72
N LEU A 36 0.88 -0.08 6.07
CA LEU A 36 0.83 -0.42 4.66
C LEU A 36 -0.07 0.60 3.96
N TYR A 37 0.48 1.33 3.00
CA TYR A 37 -0.24 2.32 2.22
C TYR A 37 -0.35 1.89 0.75
N PHE A 38 -1.54 1.52 0.31
CA PHE A 38 -1.79 1.09 -1.07
C PHE A 38 -2.07 2.27 -2.00
N ARG A 39 -1.28 2.39 -3.07
CA ARG A 39 -1.50 3.36 -4.17
C ARG A 39 -1.64 2.63 -5.50
N PHE A 40 -2.77 2.86 -6.16
CA PHE A 40 -3.02 2.34 -7.50
C PHE A 40 -2.46 3.30 -8.54
N SER A 41 -1.75 2.77 -9.54
CA SER A 41 -1.28 3.56 -10.67
C SER A 41 -2.45 4.03 -11.52
N LYS A 42 -2.34 5.22 -12.11
CA LYS A 42 -3.03 5.50 -13.38
C LYS A 42 -2.04 5.25 -14.51
N ALA A 43 -2.39 4.37 -15.44
CA ALA A 43 -1.59 4.15 -16.65
C ALA A 43 -1.80 5.32 -17.61
N HIS A 44 -0.71 5.96 -18.07
CA HIS A 44 -0.79 7.02 -19.07
C HIS A 44 0.43 6.97 -19.98
N LYS A 45 0.22 6.76 -21.29
CA LYS A 45 1.27 6.78 -22.35
C LYS A 45 2.55 6.00 -21.96
N ASN A 46 2.41 4.74 -21.55
CA ASN A 46 3.50 3.83 -21.14
C ASN A 46 4.27 4.23 -19.88
N GLN A 47 3.72 5.14 -19.05
CA GLN A 47 4.25 5.47 -17.74
C GLN A 47 3.19 5.21 -16.67
N PHE A 48 3.63 4.83 -15.48
CA PHE A 48 2.78 4.66 -14.31
C PHE A 48 2.96 5.85 -13.38
N PHE A 49 1.85 6.52 -13.06
CA PHE A 49 1.84 7.62 -12.11
C PHE A 49 1.17 7.18 -10.83
N PHE A 50 1.88 7.36 -9.72
CA PHE A 50 1.37 7.13 -8.39
C PHE A 50 1.40 8.46 -7.65
N GLY A 51 0.24 9.09 -7.49
CA GLY A 51 0.15 10.20 -6.54
C GLY A 51 0.46 9.68 -5.14
N VAL A 52 1.01 10.52 -4.29
CA VAL A 52 1.12 10.31 -2.83
C VAL A 52 0.93 11.69 -2.22
N GLU A 53 0.03 11.84 -1.25
CA GLU A 53 -0.18 13.12 -0.59
C GLU A 53 0.72 13.19 0.64
N SER A 54 1.45 14.29 0.83
CA SER A 54 2.38 14.46 1.96
C SER A 54 1.68 14.35 3.31
N ASP A 55 0.49 14.93 3.40
CA ASP A 55 -0.27 15.02 4.66
C ASP A 55 -0.71 13.65 5.16
N ASP A 56 -1.06 12.75 4.23
CA ASP A 56 -1.37 11.35 4.51
C ASP A 56 -0.16 10.60 5.14
N LEU A 57 1.05 10.92 4.69
CA LEU A 57 2.28 10.28 5.17
C LEU A 57 2.68 10.83 6.55
N LEU A 58 2.53 12.14 6.75
CA LEU A 58 2.89 12.83 7.99
C LEU A 58 2.11 12.31 9.21
N ILE A 59 0.87 11.85 9.03
CA ILE A 59 0.05 11.24 10.08
C ILE A 59 0.67 9.93 10.61
N HIS A 60 1.55 9.30 9.83
CA HIS A 60 2.18 8.02 10.13
C HIS A 60 3.70 8.09 10.24
N LYS A 61 4.27 9.30 10.35
CA LYS A 61 5.72 9.53 10.39
C LYS A 61 6.47 8.75 11.49
N ASP A 62 5.80 8.45 12.60
CA ASP A 62 6.41 7.75 13.75
C ASP A 62 6.26 6.22 13.66
N LYS A 63 5.75 5.69 12.55
CA LYS A 63 5.55 4.26 12.31
C LYS A 63 6.36 3.80 11.10
N ASN A 64 6.72 2.51 11.07
CA ASN A 64 7.32 1.91 9.88
C ASN A 64 6.31 1.96 8.72
N LEU A 65 6.55 2.81 7.73
CA LEU A 65 5.62 3.03 6.62
C LEU A 65 6.13 2.35 5.35
N PHE A 66 5.28 1.51 4.76
CA PHE A 66 5.53 0.89 3.47
C PHE A 66 4.49 1.38 2.47
N ILE A 67 4.94 1.91 1.33
CA ILE A 67 4.05 2.22 0.21
C ILE A 67 4.03 1.03 -0.74
N LEU A 68 2.83 0.56 -1.05
CA LEU A 68 2.56 -0.56 -1.94
C LEU A 68 1.92 -0.03 -3.22
N PHE A 69 2.71 -0.01 -4.28
CA PHE A 69 2.29 0.44 -5.60
C PHE A 69 1.70 -0.73 -6.39
N ILE A 70 0.44 -0.58 -6.78
CA ILE A 70 -0.29 -1.56 -7.58
C ILE A 70 -0.48 -0.99 -8.98
N CYS A 71 0.21 -1.57 -9.96
CA CYS A 71 0.01 -1.27 -11.37
C CYS A 71 -1.29 -1.92 -11.85
N GLU A 72 -2.12 -1.19 -12.59
CA GLU A 72 -3.37 -1.74 -13.15
C GLU A 72 -3.12 -2.86 -14.17
N THR A 73 -2.02 -2.75 -14.92
CA THR A 73 -1.67 -3.66 -16.01
C THR A 73 -0.65 -4.72 -15.62
N GLU A 74 -0.13 -4.71 -14.40
CA GLU A 74 0.80 -5.73 -13.92
C GLU A 74 0.25 -6.41 -12.66
N ASP A 75 0.23 -7.74 -12.65
CA ASP A 75 -0.20 -8.55 -11.49
C ASP A 75 0.83 -8.57 -10.34
N LYS A 76 1.67 -7.54 -10.23
CA LYS A 76 2.73 -7.42 -9.24
C LYS A 76 2.55 -6.15 -8.41
N ILE A 77 2.91 -6.26 -7.12
CA ILE A 77 2.94 -5.13 -6.20
C ILE A 77 4.40 -4.77 -5.96
N ALA A 78 4.77 -3.52 -6.22
CA ALA A 78 6.06 -2.98 -5.81
C ALA A 78 5.93 -2.42 -4.39
N VAL A 79 6.85 -2.81 -3.51
CA VAL A 79 6.86 -2.37 -2.11
C VAL A 79 8.08 -1.48 -1.92
N ILE A 80 7.85 -0.25 -1.46
CA ILE A 80 8.91 0.69 -1.12
C ILE A 80 8.84 0.98 0.38
N PRO A 81 9.86 0.58 1.17
CA PRO A 81 9.99 1.06 2.54
C PRO A 81 10.30 2.55 2.51
N ILE A 82 9.65 3.33 3.37
CA ILE A 82 10.05 4.70 3.64
C ILE A 82 10.86 4.68 4.93
N GLU A 83 12.17 4.83 4.76
CA GLU A 83 13.11 5.10 5.84
C GLU A 83 13.29 6.62 5.84
N ASP A 84 12.68 7.29 6.83
CA ASP A 84 12.79 8.72 7.12
C ASP A 84 12.09 9.72 6.16
N PHE A 85 11.35 10.66 6.78
CA PHE A 85 10.89 11.93 6.18
C PHE A 85 11.70 13.09 6.78
#